data_AF-A0A0R2QHE8-F1
#
_entry.id   AF-A0A0R2QHE8-F1
#
_cell.length_a   1.000
_cell.length_b   1.000
_cell.length_c   1.000
_cell.angle_alpha   90.00
_cell.angle_beta   90.00
_cell.angle_gamma   90.00
#
_symmetry.space_group_name_H-M   'P 1'
#
loop_
_entity.id
_entity.type
_entity.pdbx_description
1 polymer ?
#
loop_
_entity_poly.entity_id
_entity_poly.type
_entity_poly.pdbx_seq_one_letter_code
_entity_poly.pdbx_strand_id
1 'polypeptide(L)'
;MAELIYYCGTMDSGKSTLALQTAHNHRSRGREGIIFTSLDRAGKGLISSRLGLQIEALEVDPDLDIHKLVVERLSIGGKINFIICDEAQFYTPKQIEQMAQIVDGLGIDVYAFGILSDFRTKLFPGSARLVELADRVQTLQVEALCWCGER
;
A
#
# COMPACT_ATOMS: atom_id res chain seq x y z
N MET A 1 10.56 11.69 -11.52
CA MET A 1 9.30 12.19 -10.90
C MET A 1 8.88 11.11 -9.92
N ALA A 2 8.34 11.48 -8.76
CA ALA A 2 7.74 10.48 -7.88
C ALA A 2 6.52 9.87 -8.57
N GLU A 3 6.17 8.63 -8.23
CA GLU A 3 5.03 7.94 -8.82
C GLU A 3 4.14 7.33 -7.72
N LEU A 4 2.82 7.34 -7.97
CA LEU A 4 1.83 6.51 -7.28
C LEU A 4 1.67 5.20 -8.08
N ILE A 5 2.20 4.11 -7.53
CA ILE A 5 2.14 2.78 -8.16
C ILE A 5 1.19 1.90 -7.37
N TYR A 6 0.14 1.42 -8.03
CA TYR A 6 -0.82 0.47 -7.45
C TYR A 6 -0.55 -0.96 -7.93
N TYR A 7 -0.09 -1.81 -7.02
CA TYR A 7 0.03 -3.25 -7.21
C TYR A 7 -1.27 -3.94 -6.80
N CYS A 8 -1.95 -4.53 -7.78
CA CYS A 8 -3.18 -5.25 -7.56
C CYS A 8 -3.04 -6.75 -7.87
N GLY A 9 -3.77 -7.57 -7.12
CA GLY A 9 -3.75 -9.02 -7.30
C GLY A 9 -4.71 -9.70 -6.35
N THR A 10 -5.12 -10.93 -6.66
CA THR A 10 -6.06 -11.70 -5.81
C THR A 10 -5.48 -11.96 -4.42
N MET A 11 -6.31 -12.37 -3.47
CA MET A 11 -5.78 -12.98 -2.24
C MET A 11 -4.79 -14.09 -2.61
N ASP A 12 -3.75 -14.27 -1.78
CA ASP A 12 -2.64 -15.21 -2.03
C ASP A 12 -1.65 -14.87 -3.16
N SER A 13 -1.82 -13.77 -3.88
CA SER A 13 -0.90 -13.37 -4.96
C SER A 13 0.45 -12.77 -4.49
N GLY A 14 0.81 -12.91 -3.21
CA GLY A 14 2.08 -12.40 -2.68
C GLY A 14 2.20 -10.88 -2.49
N LYS A 15 1.09 -10.12 -2.45
CA LYS A 15 1.06 -8.65 -2.26
C LYS A 15 1.93 -8.16 -1.09
N SER A 16 1.63 -8.61 0.13
CA SER A 16 2.37 -8.17 1.31
C SER A 16 3.84 -8.61 1.27
N THR A 17 4.16 -9.75 0.63
CA THR A 17 5.57 -10.12 0.40
C THR A 17 6.29 -9.10 -0.47
N LEU A 18 5.67 -8.67 -1.58
CA LEU A 18 6.26 -7.65 -2.45
C LEU A 18 6.33 -6.27 -1.77
N ALA A 19 5.34 -5.92 -0.95
CA ALA A 19 5.37 -4.71 -0.12
C ALA A 19 6.59 -4.72 0.80
N LEU A 20 6.79 -5.80 1.55
CA LEU A 20 7.93 -5.95 2.45
C LEU A 20 9.27 -5.97 1.71
N GLN A 21 9.34 -6.65 0.56
CA GLN A 21 10.53 -6.68 -0.29
C GLN A 21 10.86 -5.29 -0.84
N THR A 22 9.85 -4.54 -1.27
CA THR A 22 9.99 -3.15 -1.73
C THR A 22 10.54 -2.27 -0.61
N ALA A 23 9.99 -2.38 0.62
CA ALA A 23 10.49 -1.64 1.78
C ALA A 23 11.95 -1.98 2.10
N HIS A 24 12.29 -3.26 2.09
CA HIS A 24 13.64 -3.73 2.33
C HIS A 24 14.63 -3.18 1.30
N ASN A 25 14.27 -3.21 0.02
CA ASN A 25 15.11 -2.70 -1.06
C ASN A 25 15.41 -1.20 -0.90
N HIS A 26 14.41 -0.37 -0.58
CA HIS A 26 14.65 1.05 -0.32
C HIS A 26 15.51 1.26 0.93
N ARG A 27 15.21 0.58 2.04
CA ARG A 27 15.96 0.71 3.30
C ARG A 27 17.42 0.27 3.17
N SER A 28 17.69 -0.81 2.44
CA SER A 28 19.07 -1.28 2.16
C SER A 28 19.91 -0.26 1.37
N ARG A 29 19.26 0.71 0.71
CA ARG A 29 19.90 1.84 0.02
C ARG A 29 19.95 3.11 0.88
N GLY A 30 19.68 3.01 2.17
CA GLY A 30 19.69 4.13 3.11
C GLY A 30 18.51 5.10 2.96
N ARG A 31 17.44 4.69 2.27
CA ARG A 31 16.21 5.47 2.17
C ARG A 31 15.31 5.20 3.38
N GLU A 32 14.72 6.25 3.92
CA GLU A 32 13.73 6.18 4.99
C GLU A 32 12.32 6.20 4.42
N GLY A 33 11.39 5.48 5.04
CA GLY A 33 10.02 5.42 4.54
C GLY A 33 9.03 4.97 5.60
N ILE A 34 7.77 5.31 5.35
CA ILE A 34 6.64 4.95 6.21
C ILE A 34 5.91 3.77 5.60
N ILE A 35 5.48 2.85 6.46
CA ILE A 35 4.69 1.70 6.06
C ILE A 35 3.34 1.82 6.75
N PHE A 36 2.27 1.78 5.97
CA PHE A 36 0.90 1.82 6.39
C PHE A 36 0.22 0.49 6.08
N THR A 37 -0.74 0.12 6.91
CA THR A 37 -1.64 -1.01 6.67
C THR A 37 -3.03 -0.70 7.23
N SER A 38 -4.04 -1.44 6.82
CA SER A 38 -5.38 -1.34 7.39
C SER A 38 -5.98 -2.73 7.50
N LEU A 39 -6.50 -3.06 8.69
CA LEU A 39 -7.16 -4.34 8.95
C LEU A 39 -6.29 -5.57 8.62
N ASP A 40 -4.98 -5.52 8.87
CA ASP A 40 -4.10 -6.68 8.66
C ASP A 40 -4.51 -7.82 9.61
N ARG A 41 -4.45 -9.03 9.06
CA ARG A 41 -4.80 -10.28 9.75
C ARG A 41 -3.93 -10.61 10.97
N ALA A 42 -2.70 -10.10 11.06
CA ALA A 42 -1.80 -10.36 12.18
C ALA A 42 -2.04 -9.41 13.37
N GLY A 43 -2.96 -8.47 13.24
CA GLY A 43 -3.30 -7.50 14.28
C GLY A 43 -2.94 -6.07 13.88
N LYS A 44 -3.40 -5.11 14.69
CA LYS A 44 -3.22 -3.68 14.40
C LYS A 44 -1.74 -3.30 14.35
N GLY A 45 -1.37 -2.56 13.31
CA GLY A 45 -0.04 -1.97 13.16
C GLY A 45 1.08 -2.96 12.79
N LEU A 46 0.73 -4.10 12.19
CA LEU A 46 1.71 -5.06 11.68
C LEU A 46 1.33 -5.47 10.26
N ILE A 47 2.27 -5.47 9.32
CA ILE A 47 2.10 -6.17 8.04
C ILE A 47 2.68 -7.56 8.17
N SER A 48 1.92 -8.57 7.72
CA SER A 48 2.35 -9.97 7.75
C SER A 48 2.21 -10.67 6.39
N SER A 49 3.33 -11.14 5.84
CA SER A 49 3.29 -12.00 4.64
C SER A 49 2.96 -13.45 4.98
N ARG A 50 2.44 -14.21 4.00
CA ARG A 50 2.21 -15.66 4.14
C ARG A 50 3.51 -16.48 4.20
N LEU A 51 4.64 -15.86 3.87
CA LEU A 51 5.96 -16.46 3.96
C LEU A 51 6.66 -16.17 5.31
N GLY A 52 5.93 -15.63 6.29
CA GLY A 52 6.45 -15.40 7.65
C GLY A 52 7.23 -14.10 7.85
N LEU A 53 7.38 -13.26 6.81
CA LEU A 53 7.95 -11.92 6.98
C LEU A 53 6.95 -10.98 7.68
N GLN A 54 7.46 -10.16 8.60
CA GLN A 54 6.67 -9.19 9.36
C GLN A 54 7.42 -7.87 9.52
N ILE A 55 6.69 -6.76 9.57
CA ILE A 55 7.23 -5.45 9.90
C ILE A 55 6.18 -4.61 10.63
N GLU A 56 6.63 -3.70 11.48
CA GLU A 56 5.79 -2.66 12.06
C GLU A 56 5.26 -1.73 10.98
N ALA A 57 3.97 -1.43 11.06
CA ALA A 57 3.25 -0.53 10.18
C ALA A 57 2.33 0.38 10.99
N LEU A 58 1.97 1.53 10.41
CA LEU A 58 0.98 2.42 10.98
C LEU A 58 -0.41 1.98 10.50
N GLU A 59 -1.33 1.79 11.44
CA GLU A 59 -2.72 1.48 11.12
C GLU A 59 -3.40 2.70 10.49
N VAL A 60 -4.08 2.49 9.37
CA VAL A 60 -4.90 3.49 8.70
C VAL A 60 -6.36 3.24 9.05
N ASP A 61 -6.86 4.04 9.98
CA ASP A 61 -8.28 4.17 10.27
C ASP A 61 -8.95 5.20 9.32
N PRO A 62 -10.27 5.15 9.11
CA PRO A 62 -10.95 6.04 8.14
C PRO A 62 -10.78 7.55 8.38
N ASP A 63 -10.51 7.96 9.62
CA ASP A 63 -10.34 9.36 10.01
C ASP A 63 -8.88 9.84 9.91
N LEU A 64 -7.94 8.94 9.65
CA LEU A 64 -6.52 9.30 9.53
C LEU A 64 -6.29 10.16 8.28
N ASP A 65 -5.70 11.34 8.48
CA ASP A 65 -5.20 12.19 7.39
C ASP A 65 -3.73 11.85 7.11
N ILE A 66 -3.50 11.06 6.06
CA ILE A 66 -2.17 10.54 5.71
C ILE A 66 -1.25 11.68 5.28
N HIS A 67 -1.77 12.61 4.47
CA HIS A 67 -1.00 13.75 3.98
C HIS A 67 -0.53 14.64 5.15
N LYS A 68 -1.43 14.98 6.07
CA LYS A 68 -1.10 15.77 7.24
C LYS A 68 -0.02 15.10 8.10
N LEU A 69 -0.15 13.80 8.37
CA LEU A 69 0.85 13.05 9.13
C LEU A 69 2.24 13.11 8.47
N VAL A 70 2.29 12.94 7.15
CA VAL A 70 3.55 13.01 6.39
C VAL A 70 4.16 14.42 6.48
N VAL A 71 3.36 15.46 6.26
CA VAL A 71 3.80 16.86 6.35
C VAL A 71 4.33 17.20 7.75
N GLU A 72 3.63 16.79 8.81
CA GLU A 72 4.06 17.03 10.20
C GLU A 72 5.42 16.38 10.47
N ARG A 73 5.63 15.15 9.99
CA ARG A 73 6.90 14.42 10.18
C ARG A 73 8.06 15.03 9.41
N LEU A 74 7.81 15.55 8.20
CA LEU A 74 8.82 16.31 7.44
C LEU A 74 9.14 17.66 8.13
N SER A 75 8.13 18.33 8.69
CA SER A 75 8.27 19.65 9.31
C SER A 75 9.15 19.63 10.57
N ILE A 76 9.20 18.51 11.29
CA ILE A 76 10.08 18.32 12.45
C ILE A 76 11.48 17.80 12.07
N GLY A 77 11.84 17.81 10.78
CA GLY A 77 13.15 17.39 10.27
C GLY A 77 13.27 15.91 9.95
N GLY A 78 12.17 15.15 9.96
CA GLY A 78 12.15 13.76 9.51
C GLY A 78 12.41 13.65 8.01
N LYS A 79 12.91 12.48 7.57
CA LYS A 79 13.09 12.15 6.16
C LYS A 79 12.12 11.06 5.76
N ILE A 80 11.41 11.28 4.67
CA ILE A 80 10.52 10.28 4.07
C ILE A 80 10.81 10.29 2.58
N ASN A 81 11.39 9.19 2.10
CA ASN A 81 11.73 9.04 0.70
C ASN A 81 10.73 8.15 -0.04
N PHE A 82 9.98 7.31 0.66
CA PHE A 82 8.94 6.47 0.09
C PHE A 82 7.87 6.13 1.12
N ILE A 83 6.69 5.76 0.63
CA ILE A 83 5.57 5.27 1.43
C ILE A 83 5.08 3.94 0.86
N ILE A 84 4.79 2.99 1.74
CA ILE A 84 4.11 1.74 1.41
C ILE A 84 2.74 1.75 2.06
N CYS A 85 1.70 1.44 1.29
CA CYS A 85 0.33 1.30 1.76
C CYS A 85 -0.16 -0.11 1.44
N ASP A 86 -0.20 -1.01 2.42
CA ASP A 86 -0.78 -2.35 2.25
C ASP A 86 -2.28 -2.35 2.59
N GLU A 87 -2.98 -3.35 2.07
CA GLU A 87 -4.43 -3.52 2.15
C GLU A 87 -5.22 -2.26 1.74
N ALA A 88 -4.70 -1.55 0.73
CA ALA A 88 -5.18 -0.23 0.30
C ALA A 88 -6.63 -0.22 -0.22
N GLN A 89 -7.22 -1.40 -0.50
CA GLN A 89 -8.65 -1.50 -0.82
C GLN A 89 -9.56 -1.02 0.32
N PHE A 90 -9.07 -1.05 1.57
CA PHE A 90 -9.82 -0.61 2.74
C PHE A 90 -9.68 0.89 3.02
N TYR A 91 -8.81 1.59 2.28
CA TYR A 91 -8.62 3.02 2.46
C TYR A 91 -9.81 3.76 1.84
N THR A 92 -10.14 4.92 2.41
CA THR A 92 -11.18 5.77 1.84
C THR A 92 -10.69 6.43 0.54
N PRO A 93 -11.58 6.78 -0.40
CA PRO A 93 -11.18 7.53 -1.60
C PRO A 93 -10.41 8.82 -1.29
N LYS A 94 -10.76 9.50 -0.19
CA LYS A 94 -10.04 10.69 0.28
C LYS A 94 -8.59 10.38 0.68
N GLN A 95 -8.34 9.24 1.32
CA GLN A 95 -6.99 8.81 1.65
C GLN A 95 -6.18 8.48 0.39
N ILE A 96 -6.81 7.95 -0.66
CA ILE A 96 -6.14 7.76 -1.95
C ILE A 96 -5.80 9.11 -2.62
N GLU A 97 -6.67 10.11 -2.53
CA GLU A 97 -6.38 11.46 -2.99
C GLU A 97 -5.21 12.09 -2.22
N GLN A 98 -5.14 11.87 -0.91
CA GLN A 98 -4.00 12.30 -0.10
C GLN A 98 -2.69 11.63 -0.54
N MET A 99 -2.73 10.36 -0.96
CA MET A 99 -1.57 9.66 -1.51
C MET A 99 -1.10 10.30 -2.82
N ALA A 100 -2.01 10.65 -3.73
CA ALA A 100 -1.67 11.40 -4.95
C ALA A 100 -1.09 12.79 -4.63
N GLN A 101 -1.67 13.50 -3.66
CA GLN A 101 -1.13 14.80 -3.19
C GLN A 101 0.28 14.68 -2.63
N ILE A 102 0.62 13.57 -1.95
CA ILE A 102 1.99 13.32 -1.47
C ILE A 102 2.96 13.15 -2.66
N VAL A 103 2.56 12.40 -3.69
CA VAL A 103 3.39 12.20 -4.89
C VAL A 103 3.63 13.53 -5.59
N ASP A 104 2.55 14.25 -5.93
CA ASP A 104 2.62 15.48 -6.72
C ASP A 104 3.22 16.65 -5.94
N GLY A 105 2.80 16.81 -4.68
CA GLY A 105 3.14 17.97 -3.84
C GLY A 105 4.44 17.82 -3.07
N LEU A 106 4.81 16.60 -2.67
CA LEU A 106 5.99 16.35 -1.83
C LEU A 106 7.09 15.58 -2.57
N GLY A 107 6.82 15.03 -3.76
CA GLY A 107 7.80 14.29 -4.54
C GLY A 107 8.26 13.00 -3.87
N ILE A 108 7.37 12.33 -3.13
CA ILE A 108 7.63 11.08 -2.40
C ILE A 108 6.96 9.92 -3.15
N ASP A 109 7.71 8.86 -3.44
CA ASP A 109 7.16 7.65 -4.09
C ASP A 109 6.13 6.97 -3.18
N VAL A 110 4.98 6.58 -3.74
CA VAL A 110 3.93 5.86 -3.00
C VAL A 110 3.62 4.53 -3.68
N TYR A 111 3.78 3.44 -2.94
CA TYR A 111 3.52 2.08 -3.38
C TYR A 111 2.29 1.52 -2.66
N ALA A 112 1.19 1.36 -3.39
CA ALA A 112 -0.06 0.82 -2.85
C ALA A 112 -0.21 -0.65 -3.23
N PHE A 113 -0.67 -1.48 -2.30
CA PHE A 113 -0.91 -2.91 -2.49
C PHE A 113 -2.34 -3.23 -2.05
N GLY A 114 -3.10 -3.94 -2.89
CA GLY A 114 -4.47 -4.32 -2.52
C GLY A 114 -5.19 -5.22 -3.52
N ILE A 115 -6.38 -5.68 -3.16
CA ILE A 115 -7.27 -6.42 -4.08
C ILE A 115 -8.19 -5.44 -4.84
N LEU A 116 -8.57 -5.75 -6.08
CA LEU A 116 -9.44 -4.86 -6.87
C LEU A 116 -10.89 -4.88 -6.40
N SER A 117 -11.45 -6.08 -6.27
CA SER A 117 -12.87 -6.30 -6.05
C SER A 117 -13.16 -7.22 -4.88
N ASP A 118 -14.35 -7.05 -4.30
CA ASP A 118 -14.90 -7.95 -3.30
C ASP A 118 -15.36 -9.29 -3.93
N PHE A 119 -15.83 -10.20 -3.09
CA PHE A 119 -16.34 -11.52 -3.51
C PHE A 119 -17.58 -11.45 -4.40
N ARG A 120 -18.24 -10.29 -4.52
CA ARG A 120 -19.39 -10.04 -5.38
C ARG A 120 -18.99 -9.35 -6.68
N THR A 121 -17.69 -9.37 -6.99
CA THR A 121 -17.07 -8.76 -8.18
C THR A 121 -17.34 -7.26 -8.29
N LYS A 122 -17.53 -6.57 -7.16
CA LYS A 122 -17.63 -5.11 -7.10
C LYS A 122 -16.30 -4.52 -6.65
N LEU A 123 -15.84 -3.46 -7.32
CA LEU A 123 -14.64 -2.76 -6.91
C LEU A 123 -14.78 -2.23 -5.47
N PHE A 124 -13.70 -2.35 -4.70
CA PHE A 124 -13.59 -1.62 -3.45
C PHE A 124 -13.46 -0.12 -3.74
N PRO A 125 -14.04 0.77 -2.91
CA PRO A 125 -13.94 2.22 -3.13
C PRO A 125 -12.49 2.73 -3.20
N GLY A 126 -11.61 2.26 -2.30
CA GLY A 126 -10.19 2.62 -2.33
C GLY A 126 -9.50 2.14 -3.61
N SER A 127 -9.73 0.89 -4.00
CA SER A 127 -9.16 0.31 -5.23
C SER A 127 -9.67 1.00 -6.50
N ALA A 128 -10.96 1.35 -6.55
CA ALA A 128 -11.52 2.11 -7.66
C ALA A 128 -10.80 3.46 -7.80
N ARG A 129 -10.62 4.17 -6.68
CA ARG A 129 -9.92 5.46 -6.67
C ARG A 129 -8.43 5.33 -7.03
N LEU A 130 -7.77 4.25 -6.61
CA LEU A 130 -6.39 3.96 -7.00
C LEU A 130 -6.26 3.72 -8.50
N VAL A 131 -7.21 3.01 -9.12
CA VAL A 131 -7.23 2.80 -10.57
C VAL A 131 -7.39 4.13 -11.33
N GLU A 132 -8.14 5.09 -10.78
CA GLU A 132 -8.33 6.41 -11.39
C GLU A 132 -7.10 7.32 -11.27
N LEU A 133 -6.34 7.22 -10.17
CA LEU A 133 -5.29 8.20 -9.82
C LEU A 133 -3.86 7.69 -9.94
N ALA A 134 -3.62 6.37 -9.90
CA ALA A 134 -2.27 5.86 -9.94
C ALA A 134 -1.62 6.10 -11.31
N ASP A 135 -0.36 6.55 -11.30
CA ASP A 135 0.47 6.66 -12.51
C ASP A 135 0.65 5.30 -13.18
N ARG A 136 0.67 4.24 -12.38
CA ARG A 136 0.79 2.85 -12.85
C ARG A 136 -0.08 1.92 -12.04
N VAL A 137 -0.87 1.10 -12.74
CA VAL A 137 -1.57 -0.05 -12.16
C VAL A 137 -0.87 -1.33 -12.64
N GLN A 138 -0.35 -2.12 -11.71
CA GLN A 138 0.40 -3.34 -11.99
C GLN A 138 -0.29 -4.55 -11.40
N THR A 139 -0.69 -5.49 -12.26
CA THR A 139 -1.19 -6.78 -11.82
C THR A 139 -0.03 -7.69 -11.43
N LEU A 140 -0.05 -8.21 -10.19
CA LEU A 140 0.91 -9.21 -9.73
C LEU A 140 0.79 -10.49 -10.58
N GLN A 141 1.94 -10.99 -11.03
CA GLN A 141 2.03 -12.17 -11.90
C GLN A 141 1.95 -13.50 -11.15
N VAL A 142 1.99 -13.47 -9.81
CA VAL A 142 1.83 -14.68 -9.00
C VAL A 142 0.36 -15.05 -8.99
N GLU A 143 0.01 -16.04 -9.81
CA GLU A 143 -1.32 -16.62 -9.89
C GLU A 143 -1.60 -17.41 -8.61
N ALA A 144 -2.64 -17.02 -7.88
CA ALA A 144 -3.16 -17.85 -6.80
C ALA A 144 -3.85 -19.07 -7.42
N LEU A 145 -3.45 -20.27 -6.99
CA LEU A 145 -4.14 -21.50 -7.40
C LEU A 145 -5.55 -21.51 -6.81
N CYS A 146 -6.50 -22.07 -7.57
CA CYS A 146 -7.82 -22.33 -7.04
C CYS A 146 -7.73 -23.35 -5.88
N TRP A 147 -8.74 -23.38 -5.01
CA TRP A 147 -8.81 -24.35 -3.92
C TRP A 147 -8.74 -25.81 -4.41
N CYS A 148 -9.14 -26.08 -5.67
CA CYS A 148 -9.04 -27.39 -6.30
C CYS A 148 -7.66 -27.70 -6.91
N GLY A 149 -6.71 -26.77 -6.85
CA GLY A 149 -5.36 -26.92 -7.42
C GLY A 149 -5.26 -26.68 -8.92
N GLU A 150 -6.40 -26.50 -9.59
CA GLU A 150 -6.48 -26.06 -10.98
C GLU A 150 -6.29 -24.54 -11.09
N ARG A 151 -6.06 -24.09 -12.32
CA ARG A 151 -6.17 -22.68 -12.69
C ARG A 151 -7.64 -22.26 -12.82
#